data_AF-A0AAW2PR22-F1
#
_entry.id   AF-A0AAW2PR22-F1
#
_cell.length_a   1.000
_cell.length_b   1.000
_cell.length_c   1.000
_cell.angle_alpha   90.00
_cell.angle_beta   90.00
_cell.angle_gamma   90.00
#
_symmetry.space_group_name_H-M   'P 1'
#
loop_
_entity.id
_entity.type
_entity.pdbx_description
1 polymer ?
#
loop_
_entity_poly.entity_id
_entity_poly.type
_entity_poly.pdbx_seq_one_letter_code
_entity_poly.pdbx_strand_id
1 'polypeptide(L)'
;MLAGEFTGMKVQEAKGLIRSKLLDLGQAVVYSEPEKKVMSRSGDECVVALTDQWYITYGEQEWKKAAEECLAGMNLYSEETRHGFEHTLSWLNQWACSRSFGLGTRIPWDEEFLVESLSDSTLYMAYYTVAHMLQRGDMYGADNSSVKPEQLTDEVWDFLFVGGPYPKSSEIPSSVLNKMKQEFEYWYPFDLRVSGKDLIQNHLTFCIYNHTAIVPKHHWPRGFRCNGHIMLNSEKMSKSTGNFRTLRQAIEEFSADATRFSLADAGDGWMMPTLSLRRQMLRSYVLLRRFHGWRRFLPPSHL
;
A
#
# COMPACT_ATOMS: atom_id res chain seq x y z
N MET A 1 35.57 8.70 25.47
CA MET A 1 36.61 7.65 25.38
C MET A 1 37.75 8.01 26.33
N LEU A 2 38.28 7.04 27.07
CA LEU A 2 39.26 7.27 28.14
C LEU A 2 40.67 6.74 27.85
N ALA A 3 40.86 5.99 26.77
CA ALA A 3 42.14 5.40 26.40
C ALA A 3 42.27 5.21 24.89
N GLY A 4 43.51 5.07 24.42
CA GLY A 4 43.84 4.84 23.01
C GLY A 4 43.83 6.11 22.15
N GLU A 5 43.89 5.91 20.84
CA GLU A 5 43.99 6.98 19.84
C GLU A 5 42.80 7.95 19.84
N PHE A 6 41.63 7.50 20.29
CA PHE A 6 40.40 8.30 20.33
C PHE A 6 40.10 8.91 21.71
N THR A 7 41.11 9.05 22.58
CA THR A 7 40.96 9.63 23.93
C THR A 7 40.38 11.05 23.86
N GLY A 8 39.42 11.35 24.74
CA GLY A 8 38.75 12.66 24.77
C GLY A 8 37.54 12.80 23.83
N MET A 9 37.37 11.89 22.86
CA MET A 9 36.21 11.91 21.96
C MET A 9 34.93 11.37 22.62
N LYS A 10 33.77 11.84 22.15
CA LYS A 10 32.47 11.26 22.50
C LYS A 10 32.35 9.85 21.93
N VAL A 11 31.72 8.94 22.68
CA VAL A 11 31.56 7.53 22.28
C VAL A 11 30.82 7.40 20.95
N GLN A 12 29.79 8.24 20.72
CA GLN A 12 29.00 8.24 19.48
C GLN A 12 29.86 8.47 18.23
N GLU A 13 30.84 9.37 18.30
CA GLU A 13 31.76 9.67 17.21
C GLU A 13 32.85 8.60 17.08
N ALA A 14 33.45 8.21 18.21
CA ALA A 14 34.55 7.25 18.23
C ALA A 14 34.13 5.85 17.76
N LYS A 15 32.87 5.43 17.99
CA LYS A 15 32.37 4.10 17.61
C LYS A 15 32.50 3.83 16.11
N GLY A 16 32.16 4.82 15.27
CA GLY A 16 32.28 4.69 13.82
C GLY A 16 33.74 4.55 13.36
N LEU A 17 34.62 5.40 13.90
CA LEU A 17 36.04 5.41 13.57
C LEU A 17 36.76 4.12 14.00
N ILE A 18 36.47 3.63 15.21
CA ILE A 18 37.02 2.36 15.71
C ILE A 18 36.55 1.20 14.84
N ARG A 19 35.26 1.15 14.44
CA ARG A 19 34.74 0.12 13.55
C ARG A 19 35.49 0.12 12.22
N SER A 20 35.64 1.27 11.55
CA SER A 20 36.37 1.36 10.28
C SER A 20 37.81 0.90 10.44
N LYS A 21 38.50 1.37 11.47
CA LYS A 21 39.89 0.97 11.74
C LYS A 21 40.04 -0.55 11.95
N LEU A 22 39.15 -1.16 12.73
CA LEU A 22 39.21 -2.61 12.97
C LEU A 22 38.95 -3.42 11.69
N LEU A 23 38.08 -2.92 10.80
CA LEU A 23 37.86 -3.53 9.49
C LEU A 23 39.09 -3.37 8.58
N ASP A 24 39.68 -2.17 8.52
CA ASP A 24 40.86 -1.87 7.70
C ASP A 24 42.10 -2.69 8.12
N LEU A 25 42.23 -2.96 9.42
CA LEU A 25 43.29 -3.79 9.98
C LEU A 25 43.01 -5.31 9.87
N GLY A 26 41.85 -5.72 9.35
CA GLY A 26 41.44 -7.12 9.30
C GLY A 26 41.20 -7.76 10.68
N GLN A 27 41.00 -6.94 11.72
CA GLN A 27 40.77 -7.38 13.10
C GLN A 27 39.29 -7.50 13.47
N ALA A 28 38.40 -7.11 12.55
CA ALA A 28 36.97 -7.29 12.67
C ALA A 28 36.37 -7.68 11.31
N VAL A 29 35.18 -8.24 11.34
CA VAL A 29 34.35 -8.51 10.17
C VAL A 29 32.96 -7.91 10.39
N VAL A 30 32.30 -7.53 9.31
CA VAL A 30 30.89 -7.13 9.38
C VAL A 30 30.03 -8.39 9.44
N TYR A 31 29.31 -8.54 10.53
CA TYR A 31 28.30 -9.59 10.71
C TYR A 31 26.93 -8.94 10.76
N SER A 32 25.96 -9.58 10.13
CA SER A 32 24.57 -9.12 10.10
C SER A 32 23.66 -10.28 10.46
N GLU A 33 22.69 -10.00 11.32
CA GLU A 33 21.67 -10.95 11.76
C GLU A 33 20.33 -10.23 11.91
N PRO A 34 19.20 -10.96 11.79
CA PRO A 34 17.91 -10.38 12.11
C PRO A 34 17.85 -9.97 13.58
N GLU A 35 17.39 -8.75 13.88
CA GLU A 35 17.28 -8.24 15.26
C GLU A 35 16.38 -9.12 16.15
N LYS A 36 15.40 -9.79 15.52
CA LYS A 36 14.50 -10.75 16.15
C LYS A 36 14.32 -11.94 15.22
N LYS A 37 13.90 -13.08 15.76
CA LYS A 37 13.53 -14.25 14.95
C LYS A 37 12.48 -13.88 13.90
N VAL A 38 12.82 -14.06 12.63
CA VAL A 38 11.93 -13.84 11.49
C VAL A 38 11.60 -15.19 10.88
N MET A 39 10.32 -15.49 10.73
CA MET A 39 9.83 -16.72 10.09
C MET A 39 9.27 -16.40 8.71
N SER A 40 9.72 -17.14 7.71
CA SER A 40 9.19 -17.06 6.35
C SER A 40 7.81 -17.73 6.24
N ARG A 41 7.16 -17.56 5.08
CA ARG A 41 5.88 -18.24 4.79
C ARG A 41 6.01 -19.75 4.60
N SER A 42 7.18 -20.24 4.19
CA SER A 42 7.46 -21.69 4.09
C SER A 42 7.71 -22.34 5.45
N GLY A 43 7.86 -21.55 6.52
CA GLY A 43 8.17 -22.03 7.86
C GLY A 43 9.67 -22.05 8.19
N ASP A 44 10.52 -21.59 7.27
CA ASP A 44 11.97 -21.48 7.49
C ASP A 44 12.31 -20.24 8.33
N GLU A 45 13.33 -20.37 9.19
CA GLU A 45 13.90 -19.25 9.93
C GLU A 45 14.81 -18.42 9.01
N CYS A 46 14.50 -17.13 8.85
CA CYS A 46 15.21 -16.26 7.94
C CYS A 46 16.59 -15.85 8.49
N VAL A 47 17.53 -15.62 7.57
CA VAL A 47 18.86 -15.08 7.85
C VAL A 47 19.09 -13.80 7.04
N VAL A 48 20.09 -13.00 7.40
CA VAL A 48 20.56 -11.90 6.54
C VAL A 48 21.54 -12.47 5.53
N ALA A 49 21.29 -12.24 4.25
CA ALA A 49 22.14 -12.68 3.16
C ALA A 49 22.65 -11.48 2.37
N LEU A 50 23.92 -11.56 1.93
CA LEU A 50 24.49 -10.65 0.96
C LEU A 50 24.35 -11.30 -0.41
N THR A 51 23.40 -10.83 -1.21
CA THR A 51 23.05 -11.39 -2.52
C THR A 51 22.82 -10.27 -3.52
N ASP A 52 23.05 -10.55 -4.80
CA ASP A 52 22.66 -9.64 -5.87
C ASP A 52 21.13 -9.54 -5.93
N GLN A 53 20.62 -8.31 -5.85
CA GLN A 53 19.19 -8.02 -5.80
C GLN A 53 18.94 -6.61 -6.33
N TRP A 54 17.80 -6.41 -6.98
CA TRP A 54 17.37 -5.08 -7.40
C TRP A 54 16.69 -4.37 -6.23
N TYR A 55 17.02 -3.09 -6.07
CA TYR A 55 16.51 -2.24 -5.00
C TYR A 55 15.87 -0.97 -5.56
N ILE A 56 14.83 -0.49 -4.88
CA ILE A 56 14.36 0.89 -5.02
C ILE A 56 15.03 1.73 -3.94
N THR A 57 15.63 2.86 -4.34
CA THR A 57 16.45 3.74 -3.51
C THR A 57 15.65 4.88 -2.87
N TYR A 58 14.65 4.53 -2.06
CA TYR A 58 13.83 5.53 -1.34
C TYR A 58 14.63 6.47 -0.41
N GLY A 59 15.87 6.14 -0.06
CA GLY A 59 16.77 6.97 0.75
C GLY A 59 17.39 8.16 0.02
N GLU A 60 17.14 8.34 -1.27
CA GLU A 60 17.63 9.50 -2.02
C GLU A 60 17.04 10.81 -1.48
N GLN A 61 17.91 11.77 -1.18
CA GLN A 61 17.52 13.00 -0.47
C GLN A 61 16.51 13.85 -1.26
N GLU A 62 16.69 13.97 -2.57
CA GLU A 62 15.79 14.73 -3.43
C GLU A 62 14.41 14.08 -3.53
N TRP A 63 14.38 12.75 -3.67
CA TRP A 63 13.13 12.00 -3.76
C TRP A 63 12.38 12.00 -2.42
N LYS A 64 13.10 11.79 -1.31
CA LYS A 64 12.55 11.92 0.04
C LYS A 64 11.93 13.30 0.27
N LYS A 65 12.59 14.37 -0.16
CA LYS A 65 12.06 15.74 -0.04
C LYS A 65 10.75 15.91 -0.83
N ALA A 66 10.66 15.34 -2.02
CA ALA A 66 9.41 15.36 -2.80
C ALA A 66 8.29 14.55 -2.11
N ALA A 67 8.62 13.40 -1.50
CA ALA A 67 7.68 12.60 -0.71
C ALA A 67 7.19 13.36 0.54
N GLU A 68 8.09 14.04 1.26
CA GLU A 68 7.75 14.89 2.41
C GLU A 68 6.85 16.07 2.00
N GLU A 69 7.13 16.71 0.86
CA GLU A 69 6.29 17.76 0.31
C GLU A 69 4.89 17.27 -0.06
N CYS A 70 4.80 16.09 -0.68
CA CYS A 70 3.52 15.44 -0.95
C CYS A 70 2.76 15.19 0.35
N LEU A 71 3.39 14.57 1.35
CA LEU A 71 2.77 14.25 2.64
C LEU A 71 2.26 15.50 3.38
N ALA A 72 2.97 16.63 3.25
CA ALA A 72 2.56 17.90 3.86
C ALA A 72 1.24 18.42 3.29
N GLY A 73 0.96 18.17 2.01
CA GLY A 73 -0.29 18.57 1.34
C GLY A 73 -1.47 17.61 1.55
N MET A 74 -1.25 16.43 2.15
CA MET A 74 -2.26 15.38 2.27
C MET A 74 -3.16 15.52 3.50
N ASN A 75 -4.42 15.11 3.36
CA ASN A 75 -5.32 14.88 4.49
C ASN A 75 -5.18 13.44 5.04
N LEU A 76 -4.73 13.31 6.28
CA LEU A 76 -4.43 12.04 6.94
C LEU A 76 -5.44 11.65 8.04
N TYR A 77 -6.44 12.49 8.29
CA TYR A 77 -7.55 12.27 9.23
C TYR A 77 -7.18 12.01 10.71
N SER A 78 -5.89 11.87 11.06
CA SER A 78 -5.38 11.81 12.44
C SER A 78 -3.88 12.13 12.49
N GLU A 79 -3.44 12.70 13.61
CA GLU A 79 -2.02 13.07 13.83
C GLU A 79 -1.14 11.82 14.00
N GLU A 80 -1.66 10.74 14.56
CA GLU A 80 -0.96 9.46 14.65
C GLU A 80 -0.62 8.90 13.26
N THR A 81 -1.50 9.11 12.27
CA THR A 81 -1.22 8.80 10.87
C THR A 81 -0.04 9.59 10.35
N ARG A 82 -0.05 10.90 10.56
CA ARG A 82 1.01 11.80 10.13
C ARG A 82 2.36 11.39 10.71
N HIS A 83 2.44 11.23 12.03
CA HIS A 83 3.66 10.79 12.70
C HIS A 83 4.14 9.41 12.21
N GLY A 84 3.22 8.49 11.91
CA GLY A 84 3.58 7.18 11.34
C GLY A 84 4.28 7.29 9.98
N PHE A 85 3.79 8.17 9.10
CA PHE A 85 4.43 8.45 7.83
C PHE A 85 5.78 9.16 8.00
N GLU A 86 5.84 10.24 8.77
CA GLU A 86 7.07 11.01 9.03
C GLU A 86 8.17 10.12 9.63
N HIS A 87 7.81 9.29 10.59
CA HIS A 87 8.71 8.29 11.15
C HIS A 87 9.23 7.35 10.06
N THR A 88 8.36 6.83 9.20
CA THR A 88 8.76 5.94 8.09
C THR A 88 9.68 6.63 7.09
N LEU A 89 9.35 7.85 6.66
CA LEU A 89 10.20 8.66 5.77
C LEU A 89 11.58 8.95 6.39
N SER A 90 11.68 9.01 7.72
CA SER A 90 12.95 9.30 8.41
C SER A 90 14.00 8.20 8.25
N TRP A 91 13.60 6.92 8.25
CA TRP A 91 14.52 5.78 8.25
C TRP A 91 14.49 4.94 6.98
N LEU A 92 13.46 5.10 6.13
CA LEU A 92 13.36 4.35 4.88
C LEU A 92 14.55 4.69 3.97
N ASN A 93 15.22 3.64 3.50
CA ASN A 93 16.41 3.77 2.65
C ASN A 93 16.25 2.91 1.39
N GLN A 94 16.83 1.72 1.36
CA GLN A 94 16.71 0.81 0.22
C GLN A 94 15.62 -0.24 0.49
N TRP A 95 14.84 -0.56 -0.54
CA TRP A 95 13.85 -1.63 -0.50
C TRP A 95 14.12 -2.66 -1.59
N ALA A 96 14.29 -3.92 -1.19
CA ALA A 96 14.52 -5.05 -2.07
C ALA A 96 13.27 -5.38 -2.90
N CYS A 97 13.20 -4.89 -4.14
CA CYS A 97 12.02 -4.98 -5.00
C CYS A 97 11.96 -6.22 -5.88
N SER A 98 13.03 -7.03 -5.96
CA SER A 98 13.05 -8.25 -6.76
C SER A 98 13.02 -9.56 -5.98
N ARG A 99 12.48 -10.61 -6.61
CA ARG A 99 12.43 -11.99 -6.11
C ARG A 99 12.74 -12.98 -7.24
N SER A 100 13.35 -14.11 -6.91
CA SER A 100 13.64 -15.20 -7.86
C SER A 100 12.54 -16.26 -7.95
N PHE A 101 11.55 -16.23 -7.06
CA PHE A 101 10.48 -17.22 -7.00
C PHE A 101 9.14 -16.59 -6.58
N GLY A 102 8.05 -17.08 -7.17
CA GLY A 102 6.69 -16.66 -6.87
C GLY A 102 5.88 -16.34 -8.12
N LEU A 103 4.75 -15.66 -7.92
CA LEU A 103 3.96 -15.05 -8.99
C LEU A 103 4.23 -13.54 -9.00
N GLY A 104 4.16 -12.94 -10.17
CA GLY A 104 4.37 -11.50 -10.36
C GLY A 104 4.72 -11.17 -11.80
N THR A 105 5.09 -9.91 -12.02
CA THR A 105 5.58 -9.42 -13.32
C THR A 105 7.11 -9.52 -13.36
N ARG A 106 7.68 -9.96 -14.48
CA ARG A 106 9.14 -10.00 -14.66
C ARG A 106 9.71 -8.59 -14.82
N ILE A 107 10.93 -8.36 -14.33
CA ILE A 107 11.64 -7.11 -14.58
C ILE A 107 12.01 -7.05 -16.07
N PRO A 108 11.65 -5.98 -16.80
CA PRO A 108 11.72 -5.98 -18.27
C PRO A 108 13.15 -5.98 -18.84
N TRP A 109 14.16 -5.58 -18.05
CA TRP A 109 15.57 -5.64 -18.43
C TRP A 109 16.33 -6.84 -17.81
N ASP A 110 15.68 -7.59 -16.91
CA ASP A 110 16.29 -8.71 -16.20
C ASP A 110 15.20 -9.74 -15.83
N GLU A 111 14.83 -10.55 -16.82
CA GLU A 111 13.71 -11.49 -16.71
C GLU A 111 13.96 -12.63 -15.71
N GLU A 112 15.17 -12.80 -15.17
CA GLU A 112 15.44 -13.76 -14.11
C GLU A 112 14.69 -13.41 -12.81
N PHE A 113 14.38 -12.13 -12.63
CA PHE A 113 13.73 -11.61 -11.45
C PHE A 113 12.27 -11.22 -11.69
N LEU A 114 11.43 -11.47 -10.68
CA LEU A 114 10.07 -10.96 -10.57
C LEU A 114 10.04 -9.75 -9.64
N VAL A 115 9.16 -8.79 -9.96
CA VAL A 115 8.83 -7.67 -9.06
C VAL A 115 8.03 -8.21 -7.87
N GLU A 116 8.39 -7.78 -6.67
CA GLU A 116 7.72 -8.20 -5.44
C GLU A 116 6.44 -7.40 -5.18
N SER A 117 5.51 -8.02 -4.43
CA SER A 117 4.13 -7.55 -4.22
C SER A 117 3.93 -6.14 -3.64
N LEU A 118 4.87 -5.61 -2.84
CA LEU A 118 4.78 -4.24 -2.30
C LEU A 118 5.38 -3.20 -3.26
N SER A 119 6.06 -3.63 -4.32
CA SER A 119 6.72 -2.78 -5.31
C SER A 119 5.86 -2.62 -6.57
N ASP A 120 5.14 -3.66 -7.01
CA ASP A 120 4.22 -3.60 -8.17
C ASP A 120 2.83 -3.01 -7.83
N SER A 121 2.57 -2.71 -6.55
CA SER A 121 1.25 -2.28 -6.06
C SER A 121 1.20 -0.79 -5.66
N THR A 122 2.13 0.03 -6.14
CA THR A 122 2.26 1.42 -5.67
C THR A 122 1.52 2.45 -6.54
N LEU A 123 1.26 2.16 -7.82
CA LEU A 123 0.65 3.09 -8.80
C LEU A 123 -0.59 2.53 -9.53
N TYR A 124 -1.01 1.31 -9.21
CA TYR A 124 -2.12 0.63 -9.91
C TYR A 124 -3.47 1.36 -9.84
N MET A 125 -3.61 2.37 -8.98
CA MET A 125 -4.82 3.20 -8.93
C MET A 125 -4.97 4.02 -10.21
N ALA A 126 -3.88 4.42 -10.86
CA ALA A 126 -3.92 5.04 -12.18
C ALA A 126 -4.46 4.05 -13.22
N TYR A 127 -4.04 2.78 -13.15
CA TYR A 127 -4.52 1.73 -14.04
C TYR A 127 -6.05 1.52 -13.95
N TYR A 128 -6.66 1.68 -12.76
CA TYR A 128 -8.12 1.57 -12.62
C TYR A 128 -8.90 2.54 -13.52
N THR A 129 -8.34 3.73 -13.79
CA THR A 129 -9.01 4.75 -14.63
C THR A 129 -9.23 4.25 -16.06
N VAL A 130 -8.35 3.39 -16.57
CA VAL A 130 -8.38 2.89 -17.95
C VAL A 130 -8.71 1.40 -18.07
N ALA A 131 -8.67 0.65 -16.96
CA ALA A 131 -8.87 -0.81 -16.94
C ALA A 131 -10.18 -1.24 -17.62
N HIS A 132 -11.26 -0.48 -17.44
CA HIS A 132 -12.57 -0.79 -18.04
C HIS A 132 -12.58 -0.67 -19.57
N MET A 133 -11.67 0.12 -20.15
CA MET A 133 -11.49 0.24 -21.60
C MET A 133 -10.59 -0.85 -22.17
N LEU A 134 -9.59 -1.29 -21.39
CA LEU A 134 -8.62 -2.30 -21.78
C LEU A 134 -9.18 -3.72 -21.60
N GLN A 135 -9.72 -4.03 -20.42
CA GLN A 135 -10.14 -5.37 -20.02
C GLN A 135 -11.64 -5.60 -20.15
N ARG A 136 -12.45 -4.54 -20.26
CA ARG A 136 -13.93 -4.60 -20.41
C ARG A 136 -14.64 -5.46 -19.35
N GLY A 137 -14.07 -5.54 -18.15
CA GLY A 137 -14.61 -6.32 -17.04
C GLY A 137 -14.15 -7.78 -16.99
N ASP A 138 -13.34 -8.24 -17.95
CA ASP A 138 -12.65 -9.52 -17.83
C ASP A 138 -11.46 -9.41 -16.89
N MET A 139 -11.55 -10.08 -15.75
CA MET A 139 -10.53 -10.07 -14.70
C MET A 139 -9.16 -10.58 -15.18
N TYR A 140 -9.12 -11.44 -16.21
CA TYR A 140 -7.88 -12.00 -16.73
C TYR A 140 -7.37 -11.29 -17.98
N GLY A 141 -8.10 -10.29 -18.50
CA GLY A 141 -7.70 -9.53 -19.68
C GLY A 141 -7.55 -10.37 -20.95
N ALA A 142 -8.31 -11.45 -21.10
CA ALA A 142 -8.31 -12.30 -22.28
C ALA A 142 -9.00 -11.65 -23.49
N ASP A 143 -9.93 -10.71 -23.27
CA ASP A 143 -10.48 -9.86 -24.34
C ASP A 143 -9.48 -8.77 -24.73
N ASN A 144 -8.75 -9.01 -25.83
CA ASN A 144 -7.81 -8.06 -26.44
C ASN A 144 -8.32 -7.49 -27.78
N SER A 145 -9.64 -7.54 -28.01
CA SER A 145 -10.25 -7.14 -29.29
C SER A 145 -10.08 -5.65 -29.63
N SER A 146 -9.90 -4.80 -28.62
CA SER A 146 -9.82 -3.34 -28.79
C SER A 146 -8.40 -2.79 -28.76
N VAL A 147 -7.63 -3.20 -27.76
CA VAL A 147 -6.24 -2.82 -27.55
C VAL A 147 -5.51 -4.08 -27.16
N LYS A 148 -4.46 -4.42 -27.90
CA LYS A 148 -3.63 -5.57 -27.56
C LYS A 148 -2.59 -5.19 -26.51
N PRO A 149 -2.21 -6.09 -25.59
CA PRO A 149 -1.19 -5.80 -24.58
C PRO A 149 0.11 -5.27 -25.17
N GLU A 150 0.53 -5.80 -26.32
CA GLU A 150 1.79 -5.42 -26.99
C GLU A 150 1.76 -4.00 -27.57
N GLN A 151 0.56 -3.40 -27.72
CA GLN A 151 0.39 -2.02 -28.19
C GLN A 151 0.53 -0.98 -27.08
N LEU A 152 0.56 -1.41 -25.81
CA LEU A 152 0.68 -0.54 -24.63
C LEU A 152 2.16 -0.31 -24.29
N THR A 153 2.85 0.42 -25.15
CA THR A 153 4.27 0.78 -24.98
C THR A 153 4.47 1.89 -23.95
N ASP A 154 5.73 2.11 -23.55
CA ASP A 154 6.10 3.19 -22.63
C ASP A 154 5.62 4.56 -23.13
N GLU A 155 5.71 4.85 -24.43
CA GLU A 155 5.23 6.12 -24.99
C GLU A 155 3.70 6.29 -24.87
N VAL A 156 2.96 5.17 -24.92
CA VAL A 156 1.51 5.19 -24.68
C VAL A 156 1.24 5.53 -23.21
N TRP A 157 1.93 4.87 -22.27
CA TRP A 157 1.76 5.14 -20.85
C TRP A 157 2.19 6.54 -20.44
N ASP A 158 3.30 7.05 -20.99
CA ASP A 158 3.78 8.41 -20.77
C ASP A 158 2.75 9.45 -21.24
N PHE A 159 2.16 9.25 -22.42
CA PHE A 159 1.10 10.11 -22.94
C PHE A 159 -0.13 10.12 -22.03
N LEU A 160 -0.51 8.95 -21.49
CA LEU A 160 -1.70 8.79 -20.66
C LEU A 160 -1.52 9.39 -19.26
N PHE A 161 -0.40 9.13 -18.58
CA PHE A 161 -0.28 9.39 -17.14
C PHE A 161 0.71 10.50 -16.75
N VAL A 162 1.73 10.75 -17.57
CA VAL A 162 2.85 11.67 -17.24
C VAL A 162 2.74 12.99 -18.01
N GLY A 163 1.81 13.08 -18.96
CA GLY A 163 1.67 14.26 -19.82
C GLY A 163 2.66 14.26 -20.99
N GLY A 164 3.17 13.09 -21.38
CA GLY A 164 4.04 12.91 -22.52
C GLY A 164 3.41 13.31 -23.87
N PRO A 165 4.22 13.42 -24.93
CA PRO A 165 3.75 13.74 -26.28
C PRO A 165 2.84 12.63 -26.84
N TYR A 166 2.01 12.97 -27.83
CA TYR A 166 1.16 11.98 -28.49
C TYR A 166 2.00 10.87 -29.17
N PRO A 167 1.71 9.58 -28.94
CA PRO A 167 2.53 8.47 -29.44
C PRO A 167 2.25 8.22 -30.92
N LYS A 168 3.04 8.84 -31.81
CA LYS A 168 2.84 8.77 -33.27
C LYS A 168 2.99 7.37 -33.85
N SER A 169 3.78 6.50 -33.20
CA SER A 169 4.00 5.10 -33.56
C SER A 169 2.87 4.17 -33.08
N SER A 170 1.94 4.67 -32.26
CA SER A 170 0.89 3.82 -31.70
C SER A 170 -0.15 3.45 -32.77
N GLU A 171 -0.44 2.16 -32.85
CA GLU A 171 -1.52 1.62 -33.68
C GLU A 171 -2.91 1.76 -33.03
N ILE A 172 -2.96 2.20 -31.77
CA ILE A 172 -4.22 2.38 -31.04
C ILE A 172 -4.98 3.57 -31.66
N PRO A 173 -6.28 3.43 -31.97
CA PRO A 173 -7.06 4.54 -32.52
C PRO A 173 -7.00 5.79 -31.64
N SER A 174 -6.76 6.96 -32.24
CA SER A 174 -6.64 8.23 -31.52
C SER A 174 -7.85 8.54 -30.62
N SER A 175 -9.05 8.13 -31.05
CA SER A 175 -10.27 8.27 -30.25
C SER A 175 -10.22 7.48 -28.94
N VAL A 176 -9.60 6.30 -28.94
CA VAL A 176 -9.44 5.45 -27.76
C VAL A 176 -8.35 6.02 -26.85
N LEU A 177 -7.19 6.41 -27.41
CA LEU A 177 -6.10 7.05 -26.64
C LEU A 177 -6.55 8.33 -25.93
N ASN A 178 -7.22 9.23 -26.66
CA ASN A 178 -7.70 10.48 -26.09
C ASN A 178 -8.76 10.25 -25.00
N LYS A 179 -9.62 9.23 -25.18
CA LYS A 179 -10.61 8.88 -24.18
C LYS A 179 -9.96 8.27 -22.92
N MET A 180 -8.95 7.40 -23.06
CA MET A 180 -8.19 6.87 -21.92
C MET A 180 -7.51 8.00 -21.14
N LYS A 181 -6.88 8.95 -21.85
CA LYS A 181 -6.28 10.13 -21.22
C LYS A 181 -7.32 10.97 -20.50
N GLN A 182 -8.47 11.21 -21.12
CA GLN A 182 -9.57 11.96 -20.51
C GLN A 182 -10.08 11.30 -19.23
N GLU A 183 -10.23 9.97 -19.18
CA GLU A 183 -10.62 9.25 -17.98
C GLU A 183 -9.59 9.43 -16.86
N PHE A 184 -8.30 9.28 -17.16
CA PHE A 184 -7.25 9.51 -16.17
C PHE A 184 -7.27 10.95 -15.63
N GLU A 185 -7.20 11.95 -16.51
CA GLU A 185 -7.18 13.38 -16.13
C GLU A 185 -8.44 13.82 -15.38
N TYR A 186 -9.56 13.14 -15.58
CA TYR A 186 -10.81 13.41 -14.85
C TYR A 186 -10.80 12.79 -13.45
N TRP A 187 -10.38 11.53 -13.32
CA TRP A 187 -10.46 10.78 -12.06
C TRP A 187 -9.24 10.96 -11.16
N TYR A 188 -8.10 11.39 -11.69
CA TYR A 188 -6.86 11.60 -10.94
C TYR A 188 -6.67 13.07 -10.56
N PRO A 189 -6.02 13.38 -9.42
CA PRO A 189 -5.52 12.46 -8.39
C PRO A 189 -6.65 11.76 -7.63
N PHE A 190 -6.38 10.59 -7.06
CA PHE A 190 -7.36 9.98 -6.16
C PHE A 190 -7.55 10.84 -4.89
N ASP A 191 -8.80 11.01 -4.47
CA ASP A 191 -9.15 11.82 -3.31
C ASP A 191 -8.84 11.13 -1.98
N LEU A 192 -9.11 9.83 -1.91
CA LEU A 192 -9.01 9.07 -0.68
C LEU A 192 -8.57 7.64 -0.95
N ARG A 193 -7.60 7.17 -0.16
CA ARG A 193 -7.27 5.75 -0.06
C ARG A 193 -7.33 5.27 1.39
N VAL A 194 -8.10 4.21 1.61
CA VAL A 194 -8.38 3.66 2.94
C VAL A 194 -7.60 2.38 3.15
N SER A 195 -6.94 2.22 4.29
CA SER A 195 -6.22 1.00 4.61
C SER A 195 -6.02 0.76 6.11
N GLY A 196 -5.51 -0.42 6.45
CA GLY A 196 -5.03 -0.69 7.80
C GLY A 196 -3.74 0.07 8.11
N LYS A 197 -3.56 0.47 9.37
CA LYS A 197 -2.35 1.19 9.83
C LYS A 197 -1.05 0.41 9.66
N ASP A 198 -1.12 -0.91 9.50
CA ASP A 198 0.01 -1.80 9.23
C ASP A 198 0.69 -1.52 7.89
N LEU A 199 -0.03 -0.92 6.93
CA LEU A 199 0.50 -0.58 5.61
C LEU A 199 1.23 0.77 5.53
N ILE A 200 1.25 1.53 6.62
CA ILE A 200 1.90 2.86 6.65
C ILE A 200 3.40 2.74 6.47
N GLN A 201 4.03 1.80 7.17
CA GLN A 201 5.49 1.63 7.16
C GLN A 201 6.05 1.01 5.87
N ASN A 202 5.19 0.71 4.89
CA ASN A 202 5.54 0.06 3.64
C ASN A 202 4.69 0.63 2.49
N HIS A 203 3.68 -0.13 2.03
CA HIS A 203 2.81 0.12 0.89
C HIS A 203 2.35 1.58 0.73
N LEU A 204 1.81 2.19 1.78
CA LEU A 204 1.29 3.56 1.68
C LEU A 204 2.41 4.60 1.56
N THR A 205 3.55 4.36 2.21
CA THR A 205 4.73 5.21 2.03
C THR A 205 5.33 5.02 0.64
N PHE A 206 5.42 3.78 0.15
CA PHE A 206 5.89 3.48 -1.21
C PHE A 206 4.98 4.09 -2.26
N CYS A 207 3.67 4.10 -2.02
CA CYS A 207 2.69 4.81 -2.85
C CYS A 207 3.07 6.28 -3.00
N ILE A 208 3.35 6.99 -1.90
CA ILE A 208 3.79 8.41 -1.96
C ILE A 208 5.06 8.54 -2.83
N TYR A 209 6.10 7.77 -2.52
CA TYR A 209 7.35 7.83 -3.28
C TYR A 209 7.14 7.60 -4.78
N ASN A 210 6.46 6.52 -5.17
CA ASN A 210 6.28 6.21 -6.58
C ASN A 210 5.43 7.26 -7.31
N HIS A 211 4.42 7.83 -6.65
CA HIS A 211 3.65 8.93 -7.24
C HIS A 211 4.50 10.19 -7.43
N THR A 212 5.34 10.55 -6.46
CA THR A 212 6.19 11.75 -6.58
C THR A 212 7.31 11.59 -7.61
N ALA A 213 7.72 10.36 -7.91
CA ALA A 213 8.68 10.07 -8.97
C ALA A 213 8.09 10.10 -10.38
N ILE A 214 6.85 9.61 -10.55
CA ILE A 214 6.31 9.29 -11.88
C ILE A 214 5.30 10.32 -12.39
N VAL A 215 4.37 10.78 -11.54
CA VAL A 215 3.27 11.65 -11.98
C VAL A 215 3.51 13.12 -11.59
N PRO A 216 3.00 14.07 -12.38
CA PRO A 216 3.15 15.49 -12.06
C PRO A 216 2.45 15.85 -10.74
N LYS A 217 2.90 16.94 -10.10
CA LYS A 217 2.46 17.34 -8.75
C LYS A 217 0.95 17.48 -8.56
N HIS A 218 0.22 17.89 -9.59
CA HIS A 218 -1.25 18.01 -9.52
C HIS A 218 -1.97 16.65 -9.45
N HIS A 219 -1.28 15.56 -9.80
CA HIS A 219 -1.74 14.17 -9.73
C HIS A 219 -1.22 13.42 -8.49
N TRP A 220 -0.58 14.10 -7.55
CA TRP A 220 -0.17 13.49 -6.29
C TRP A 220 -1.37 13.10 -5.41
N PRO A 221 -1.25 12.03 -4.61
CA PRO A 221 -2.27 11.58 -3.66
C PRO A 221 -2.83 12.70 -2.79
N ARG A 222 -4.16 12.77 -2.62
CA ARG A 222 -4.79 13.80 -1.77
C ARG A 222 -4.98 13.40 -0.32
N GLY A 223 -5.21 12.12 -0.03
CA GLY A 223 -5.47 11.72 1.35
C GLY A 223 -5.45 10.22 1.61
N PHE A 224 -5.08 9.88 2.84
CA PHE A 224 -5.10 8.51 3.37
C PHE A 224 -5.90 8.45 4.66
N ARG A 225 -6.79 7.48 4.77
CA ARG A 225 -7.47 7.16 6.03
C ARG A 225 -7.05 5.79 6.51
N CYS A 226 -6.38 5.77 7.66
CA CYS A 226 -5.87 4.53 8.25
C CYS A 226 -6.72 4.08 9.43
N ASN A 227 -7.14 2.82 9.43
CA ASN A 227 -7.90 2.20 10.53
C ASN A 227 -7.08 1.15 11.29
N GLY A 228 -7.48 0.87 12.53
CA GLY A 228 -6.92 -0.25 13.30
C GLY A 228 -7.32 -1.62 12.75
N HIS A 229 -6.66 -2.68 13.23
CA HIS A 229 -7.08 -4.05 12.95
C HIS A 229 -8.42 -4.36 13.62
N ILE A 230 -9.31 -5.03 12.89
CA ILE A 230 -10.60 -5.47 13.42
C ILE A 230 -10.39 -6.57 14.47
N MET A 231 -11.01 -6.38 15.63
CA MET A 231 -11.18 -7.41 16.66
C MET A 231 -12.56 -8.04 16.56
N LEU A 232 -12.67 -9.32 16.90
CA LEU A 232 -13.93 -10.05 16.96
C LEU A 232 -14.22 -10.41 18.41
N ASN A 233 -15.33 -9.90 18.95
CA ASN A 233 -15.71 -10.01 20.36
C ASN A 233 -14.60 -9.54 21.33
N SER A 234 -13.95 -8.43 21.00
CA SER A 234 -12.81 -7.86 21.75
C SER A 234 -11.55 -8.72 21.79
N GLU A 235 -11.47 -9.74 20.95
CA GLU A 235 -10.30 -10.60 20.81
C GLU A 235 -9.72 -10.52 19.40
N LYS A 236 -8.41 -10.78 19.28
CA LYS A 236 -7.74 -10.85 17.98
C LYS A 236 -8.34 -11.98 17.15
N MET A 237 -8.69 -11.69 15.90
CA MET A 237 -9.17 -12.73 14.98
C MET A 237 -8.06 -13.74 14.68
N SER A 238 -8.34 -15.02 14.89
CA SER A 238 -7.43 -16.11 14.55
C SER A 238 -8.21 -17.35 14.14
N LYS A 239 -7.76 -17.99 13.05
CA LYS A 239 -8.31 -19.27 12.60
C LYS A 239 -8.05 -20.39 13.62
N SER A 240 -6.90 -20.36 14.30
CA SER A 240 -6.49 -21.42 15.22
C SER A 240 -7.31 -21.44 16.53
N THR A 241 -7.80 -20.29 16.98
CA THR A 241 -8.62 -20.19 18.21
C THR A 241 -10.12 -20.38 17.93
N GLY A 242 -10.52 -20.55 16.66
CA GLY A 242 -11.92 -20.56 16.24
C GLY A 242 -12.60 -19.17 16.23
N ASN A 243 -11.91 -18.12 16.70
CA ASN A 243 -12.39 -16.74 16.67
C ASN A 243 -12.11 -16.10 15.30
N PHE A 244 -12.76 -16.63 14.26
CA PHE A 244 -12.64 -16.16 12.89
C PHE A 244 -13.99 -16.23 12.18
N ARG A 245 -14.24 -15.24 11.32
CA ARG A 245 -15.41 -15.18 10.45
C ARG A 245 -15.01 -14.65 9.10
N THR A 246 -15.45 -15.33 8.04
CA THR A 246 -15.35 -14.80 6.68
C THR A 246 -16.49 -13.80 6.41
N LEU A 247 -16.31 -12.92 5.43
CA LEU A 247 -17.36 -12.00 4.99
C LEU A 247 -18.63 -12.74 4.56
N ARG A 248 -18.48 -13.84 3.81
CA ARG A 248 -19.60 -14.68 3.36
C ARG A 248 -20.41 -15.24 4.52
N GLN A 249 -19.74 -15.83 5.51
CA GLN A 249 -20.39 -16.37 6.71
C GLN A 249 -21.14 -15.28 7.48
N ALA A 250 -20.54 -14.09 7.64
CA ALA A 250 -21.20 -12.97 8.32
C ALA A 250 -22.48 -12.52 7.58
N ILE A 251 -22.44 -12.45 6.25
CA ILE A 251 -23.60 -12.08 5.43
C ILE A 251 -24.68 -13.15 5.49
N GLU A 252 -24.33 -14.43 5.39
CA GLU A 252 -25.28 -15.54 5.46
C GLU A 252 -25.96 -15.63 6.84
N GLU A 253 -25.23 -15.36 7.93
CA GLU A 253 -25.74 -15.42 9.30
C GLU A 253 -26.57 -14.17 9.68
N PHE A 254 -26.11 -12.96 9.30
CA PHE A 254 -26.67 -11.71 9.80
C PHE A 254 -27.30 -10.81 8.74
N SER A 255 -27.25 -11.15 7.45
CA SER A 255 -27.51 -10.29 6.29
C SER A 255 -26.43 -9.23 6.01
N ALA A 256 -26.40 -8.75 4.77
CA ALA A 256 -25.48 -7.70 4.34
C ALA A 256 -25.70 -6.39 5.12
N ASP A 257 -26.95 -6.00 5.35
CA ASP A 257 -27.26 -4.71 5.99
C ASP A 257 -26.87 -4.70 7.47
N ALA A 258 -27.18 -5.76 8.22
CA ALA A 258 -26.77 -5.82 9.62
C ALA A 258 -25.25 -5.91 9.76
N THR A 259 -24.59 -6.65 8.86
CA THR A 259 -23.11 -6.72 8.82
C THR A 259 -22.51 -5.33 8.57
N ARG A 260 -23.01 -4.60 7.56
CA ARG A 260 -22.55 -3.24 7.24
C ARG A 260 -22.78 -2.26 8.38
N PHE A 261 -23.96 -2.31 9.01
CA PHE A 261 -24.28 -1.43 10.13
C PHE A 261 -23.35 -1.70 11.33
N SER A 262 -23.10 -2.97 11.64
CA SER A 262 -22.17 -3.33 12.72
C SER A 262 -20.72 -2.97 12.40
N LEU A 263 -20.29 -3.06 11.14
CA LEU A 263 -18.97 -2.60 10.72
C LEU A 263 -18.83 -1.08 10.80
N ALA A 264 -19.89 -0.32 10.52
CA ALA A 264 -19.90 1.13 10.69
C ALA A 264 -19.79 1.53 12.17
N ASP A 265 -20.40 0.76 13.08
CA ASP A 265 -20.34 0.96 14.54
C ASP A 265 -19.08 0.35 15.19
N ALA A 266 -18.24 -0.38 14.44
CA ALA A 266 -17.09 -1.08 15.00
C ALA A 266 -15.97 -0.14 15.48
N GLY A 267 -15.89 1.06 14.90
CA GLY A 267 -14.90 2.09 15.25
C GLY A 267 -14.37 2.80 14.01
N ASP A 268 -14.08 4.08 14.18
CA ASP A 268 -13.70 5.02 13.12
C ASP A 268 -12.26 5.56 13.25
N GLY A 269 -11.56 5.20 14.32
CA GLY A 269 -10.22 5.69 14.65
C GLY A 269 -9.07 4.70 14.41
N TRP A 270 -7.90 5.13 14.87
CA TRP A 270 -6.62 4.42 14.76
C TRP A 270 -6.46 3.24 15.75
N MET A 271 -7.25 3.27 16.82
CA MET A 271 -7.39 2.16 17.77
C MET A 271 -8.05 0.95 17.11
N MET A 272 -7.92 -0.24 17.70
CA MET A 272 -8.48 -1.46 17.11
C MET A 272 -10.02 -1.43 17.14
N PRO A 273 -10.71 -1.28 15.99
CA PRO A 273 -12.16 -1.36 15.96
C PRO A 273 -12.62 -2.75 16.40
N THR A 274 -13.72 -2.81 17.14
CA THR A 274 -14.23 -4.06 17.71
C THR A 274 -15.59 -4.38 17.16
N LEU A 275 -15.70 -5.57 16.54
CA LEU A 275 -16.95 -6.12 16.06
C LEU A 275 -17.47 -7.14 17.08
N SER A 276 -18.62 -6.87 17.71
CA SER A 276 -19.24 -7.83 18.63
C SER A 276 -20.39 -8.60 17.97
N LEU A 277 -20.22 -9.91 17.75
CA LEU A 277 -21.22 -10.77 17.11
C LEU A 277 -22.53 -10.84 17.92
N ARG A 278 -22.43 -11.01 19.24
CA ARG A 278 -23.62 -11.21 20.09
C ARG A 278 -24.36 -9.93 20.45
N ARG A 279 -23.65 -8.80 20.59
CA ARG A 279 -24.27 -7.53 21.02
C ARG A 279 -24.52 -6.58 19.86
N GLN A 280 -23.61 -6.45 18.91
CA GLN A 280 -23.70 -5.43 17.88
C GLN A 280 -24.53 -5.94 16.70
N MET A 281 -24.15 -7.06 16.08
CA MET A 281 -24.85 -7.60 14.91
C MET A 281 -26.30 -7.98 15.16
N LEU A 282 -26.57 -8.69 16.27
CA LEU A 282 -27.94 -9.02 16.67
C LEU A 282 -28.78 -7.77 16.98
N ARG A 283 -28.20 -6.75 17.63
CA ARG A 283 -28.91 -5.49 17.87
C ARG A 283 -29.17 -4.75 16.56
N SER A 284 -28.18 -4.65 15.66
CA SER A 284 -28.32 -4.03 14.34
C SER A 284 -29.42 -4.71 13.54
N TYR A 285 -29.46 -6.05 13.52
CA TYR A 285 -30.50 -6.81 12.85
C TYR A 285 -31.90 -6.50 13.41
N VAL A 286 -32.06 -6.48 14.74
CA VAL A 286 -33.33 -6.16 15.39
C VAL A 286 -33.73 -4.71 15.17
N LEU A 287 -32.79 -3.76 15.25
CA LEU A 287 -33.00 -2.34 14.98
C LEU A 287 -33.46 -2.10 13.54
N LEU A 288 -32.80 -2.73 12.56
CA LEU A 288 -33.18 -2.64 11.15
C LEU A 288 -34.56 -3.24 10.92
N ARG A 289 -34.88 -4.41 11.50
CA ARG A 289 -36.23 -4.98 11.41
C ARG A 289 -37.30 -4.07 12.04
N ARG A 290 -37.01 -3.46 13.19
CA ARG A 290 -37.92 -2.48 13.83
C ARG A 290 -38.10 -1.24 12.97
N PHE A 291 -37.02 -0.70 12.41
CA PHE A 291 -37.05 0.45 11.51
C PHE A 291 -37.86 0.16 10.25
N HIS A 292 -37.63 -0.98 9.59
CA HIS A 292 -38.44 -1.39 8.44
C HIS A 292 -39.90 -1.65 8.80
N GLY A 293 -40.16 -2.21 9.99
CA GLY A 293 -41.51 -2.36 10.51
C GLY A 293 -42.20 -1.02 10.70
N TRP A 294 -41.53 -0.04 11.31
CA TRP A 294 -42.05 1.31 11.52
C TRP A 294 -42.28 2.06 10.22
N ARG A 295 -41.38 1.92 9.23
CA ARG A 295 -41.50 2.50 7.89
C ARG A 295 -42.77 2.07 7.16
N ARG A 296 -43.28 0.86 7.40
CA ARG A 296 -44.54 0.38 6.80
C ARG A 296 -45.79 1.12 7.30
N PHE A 297 -45.68 1.85 8.41
CA PHE A 297 -46.77 2.64 8.97
C PHE A 297 -46.67 4.13 8.64
N LEU A 298 -45.65 4.56 7.89
CA LEU A 298 -45.52 5.94 7.41
C LEU A 298 -46.26 6.10 6.07
N PRO A 299 -47.14 7.10 5.93
CA PRO A 299 -47.82 7.36 4.65
C PRO A 299 -46.83 7.80 3.57
N PRO A 300 -47.10 7.52 2.28
CA PRO A 300 -46.18 7.82 1.17
C PRO A 300 -45.79 9.29 1.02
N SER A 301 -46.57 10.21 1.61
CA SER A 301 -46.36 11.66 1.56
C SER A 301 -45.22 12.18 2.44
N HIS A 302 -44.54 11.32 3.19
CA HIS A 302 -43.42 11.67 4.08
C HIS A 302 -42.13 10.88 3.80
N LEU A 303 -42.04 10.23 2.63
CA LEU A 303 -40.83 9.63 2.07
C LEU A 303 -40.24 10.55 1.00
#